data_AF-A0A850BG26-F1
#
_entry.id   AF-A0A850BG26-F1
#
_cell.length_a   1.000
_cell.length_b   1.000
_cell.length_c   1.000
_cell.angle_alpha   90.00
_cell.angle_beta   90.00
_cell.angle_gamma   90.00
#
_symmetry.space_group_name_H-M   'P 1'
#
loop_
_entity.id
_entity.type
_entity.pdbx_description
1 polymer ?
#
loop_
_entity_poly.entity_id
_entity_poly.type
_entity_poly.pdbx_seq_one_letter_code
_entity_poly.pdbx_strand_id
1 'polypeptide(L)'
;MPIFMKSCGTGDNACHSEVAYGASKDQACRGWLSLKDMPLGAKYYGGMLDGQSTGCPDRTLYERLTELDAWQVCDNNLKRYIVPCDVNASYLFDKIDDGPYCGEVPGKTSAPMPSGKVMDPGEREIVRAWILAGTPRVNGDVVDCGGGAGGSGGAGGGPNGQAPQAQINHPGDMEMRPANQDIPFIGVATDAEDGDLGGGSLVWTSNVSGVIGTGLQFNAPLPAGTHVITLTATDSDKNTGTDSLTLYIQ
;
A
#
# COMPACT_ATOMS: atom_id res chain seq x y z
N MET A 1 -1.33 0.70 7.05
CA MET A 1 -0.20 1.46 6.46
C MET A 1 -0.55 1.87 5.03
N PRO A 2 -1.05 3.10 4.83
CA PRO A 2 -1.54 3.63 3.55
C PRO A 2 -0.67 3.31 2.33
N ILE A 3 0.64 3.52 2.44
CA ILE A 3 1.60 3.30 1.36
C ILE A 3 1.63 1.86 0.84
N PHE A 4 1.32 0.87 1.69
CA PHE A 4 1.42 -0.52 1.28
C PHE A 4 0.34 -0.92 0.28
N MET A 5 -0.73 -0.14 0.15
CA MET A 5 -1.79 -0.46 -0.78
C MET A 5 -1.70 0.36 -2.08
N LYS A 6 -0.72 1.24 -2.23
CA LYS A 6 -0.55 2.08 -3.43
C LYS A 6 0.18 1.32 -4.55
N SER A 7 -0.37 1.38 -5.76
CA SER A 7 0.18 0.74 -6.97
C SER A 7 1.48 1.41 -7.47
N CYS A 8 2.36 0.63 -8.10
CA CYS A 8 3.59 1.12 -8.75
C CYS A 8 3.39 1.64 -10.20
N GLY A 9 2.15 1.88 -10.62
CA GLY A 9 1.86 2.70 -11.81
C GLY A 9 1.97 2.01 -13.17
N THR A 10 1.81 0.69 -13.26
CA THR A 10 1.82 0.00 -14.56
C THR A 10 0.66 -1.00 -14.67
N GLY A 11 -0.50 -0.60 -15.20
CA GLY A 11 -1.47 -1.48 -15.89
C GLY A 11 -2.26 -2.52 -15.06
N ASP A 12 -1.63 -3.06 -14.03
CA ASP A 12 -1.96 -4.19 -13.19
C ASP A 12 -1.15 -4.05 -11.88
N ASN A 13 -1.49 -4.81 -10.84
CA ASN A 13 -0.80 -4.75 -9.55
C ASN A 13 0.68 -5.22 -9.61
N ALA A 14 1.29 -5.34 -10.80
CA ALA A 14 2.46 -6.16 -11.12
C ALA A 14 3.66 -6.02 -10.15
N CYS A 15 3.98 -4.83 -9.63
CA CYS A 15 5.13 -4.70 -8.72
C CYS A 15 4.89 -5.25 -7.30
N HIS A 16 3.62 -5.34 -6.87
CA HIS A 16 3.20 -5.89 -5.58
C HIS A 16 2.13 -6.98 -5.72
N SER A 17 1.97 -7.53 -6.92
CA SER A 17 1.00 -8.58 -7.18
C SER A 17 1.58 -9.92 -6.75
N GLU A 18 0.74 -10.72 -6.11
CA GLU A 18 1.04 -12.12 -5.81
C GLU A 18 1.34 -12.95 -7.07
N VAL A 19 0.91 -12.50 -8.25
CA VAL A 19 1.06 -13.22 -9.52
C VAL A 19 2.38 -12.92 -10.23
N ALA A 20 3.04 -11.81 -9.91
CA ALA A 20 4.23 -11.35 -10.61
C ALA A 20 5.46 -12.15 -10.19
N TYR A 21 5.59 -12.46 -8.90
CA TYR A 21 6.73 -13.22 -8.37
C TYR A 21 6.37 -13.99 -7.08
N GLY A 22 6.03 -15.27 -7.25
CA GLY A 22 5.77 -16.18 -6.13
C GLY A 22 7.02 -16.52 -5.32
N ALA A 23 6.84 -16.78 -4.02
CA ALA A 23 7.89 -17.29 -3.15
C ALA A 23 8.37 -18.67 -3.63
N SER A 24 9.65 -18.99 -3.45
CA SER A 24 10.17 -20.33 -3.76
C SER A 24 11.24 -20.78 -2.76
N LYS A 25 11.35 -22.10 -2.52
CA LYS A 25 12.30 -22.65 -1.53
C LYS A 25 13.77 -22.30 -1.84
N ASP A 26 14.15 -22.31 -3.12
CA ASP A 26 15.49 -21.98 -3.57
C ASP A 26 15.87 -20.51 -3.31
N GLN A 27 14.86 -19.64 -3.12
CA GLN A 27 15.03 -18.24 -2.76
C GLN A 27 14.70 -17.95 -1.30
N ALA A 28 14.81 -18.95 -0.41
CA ALA A 28 14.48 -18.84 1.01
C ALA A 28 13.03 -18.38 1.27
N CYS A 29 12.11 -18.78 0.39
CA CYS A 29 10.71 -18.39 0.41
C CYS A 29 10.47 -16.88 0.28
N ARG A 30 11.41 -16.19 -0.36
CA ARG A 30 11.29 -14.78 -0.73
C ARG A 30 10.73 -14.69 -2.16
N GLY A 31 9.75 -13.82 -2.34
CA GLY A 31 9.25 -13.37 -3.64
C GLY A 31 9.37 -11.84 -3.72
N TRP A 32 8.72 -11.22 -4.70
CA TRP A 32 8.46 -9.78 -4.58
C TRP A 32 7.45 -9.59 -3.45
N LEU A 33 7.65 -8.56 -2.62
CA LEU A 33 6.72 -8.28 -1.54
C LEU A 33 5.37 -7.91 -2.14
N SER A 34 4.46 -8.88 -2.19
CA SER A 34 3.06 -8.59 -2.42
C SER A 34 2.50 -7.88 -1.20
N LEU A 35 1.74 -6.82 -1.40
CA LEU A 35 1.18 -6.05 -0.29
C LEU A 35 -0.28 -6.40 -0.01
N LYS A 36 -0.78 -7.48 -0.63
CA LYS A 36 -2.11 -8.02 -0.39
C LYS A 36 -2.23 -8.49 1.05
N ASP A 37 -3.25 -8.03 1.77
CA ASP A 37 -3.48 -8.37 3.17
C ASP A 37 -4.17 -9.74 3.31
N MET A 38 -3.43 -10.80 3.02
CA MET A 38 -3.82 -12.17 3.25
C MET A 38 -2.58 -13.07 3.40
N PRO A 39 -2.72 -14.30 3.93
CA PRO A 39 -1.65 -15.29 3.90
C PRO A 39 -1.28 -15.64 2.46
N LEU A 40 -0.01 -15.51 2.13
CA LEU A 40 0.55 -15.84 0.82
C LEU A 40 1.89 -16.57 0.97
N GLY A 41 2.18 -17.47 0.04
CA GLY A 41 3.50 -18.09 -0.08
C GLY A 41 3.47 -19.57 -0.44
N ALA A 42 2.42 -20.31 -0.08
CA ALA A 42 2.41 -21.77 -0.21
C ALA A 42 2.17 -22.29 -1.64
N LYS A 43 1.67 -21.43 -2.53
CA LYS A 43 1.40 -21.75 -3.93
C LYS A 43 1.79 -20.60 -4.86
N TYR A 44 1.93 -20.90 -6.14
CA TYR A 44 1.99 -19.87 -7.17
C TYR A 44 0.58 -19.35 -7.45
N TYR A 45 0.46 -18.06 -7.77
CA TYR A 45 -0.83 -17.39 -8.01
C TYR A 45 -0.96 -16.91 -9.47
N GLY A 46 -0.03 -17.30 -10.34
CA GLY A 46 -0.02 -16.92 -11.75
C GLY A 46 0.96 -17.74 -12.59
N GLY A 47 0.83 -17.62 -13.91
CA GLY A 47 1.66 -18.33 -14.88
C GLY A 47 1.37 -19.83 -14.99
N MET A 48 2.29 -20.58 -15.62
CA MET A 48 2.11 -22.02 -15.90
C MET A 48 2.07 -22.90 -14.65
N LEU A 49 2.50 -22.38 -13.50
CA LEU A 49 2.54 -23.08 -12.23
C LEU A 49 1.41 -22.68 -11.29
N ASP A 50 0.44 -21.88 -11.74
CA ASP A 50 -0.67 -21.41 -10.91
C ASP A 50 -1.36 -22.55 -10.14
N GLY A 51 -1.58 -22.34 -8.84
CA GLY A 51 -2.12 -23.32 -7.91
C GLY A 51 -1.15 -24.41 -7.45
N GLN A 52 0.01 -24.59 -8.09
CA GLN A 52 1.01 -25.56 -7.64
C GLN A 52 1.74 -25.07 -6.40
N SER A 53 2.21 -26.02 -5.59
CA SER A 53 2.97 -25.69 -4.38
C SER A 53 4.33 -25.09 -4.70
N THR A 54 4.70 -24.04 -3.98
CA THR A 54 6.04 -23.45 -3.98
C THR A 54 7.00 -24.18 -3.04
N GLY A 55 6.44 -25.00 -2.13
CA GLY A 55 7.13 -25.57 -0.99
C GLY A 55 7.34 -24.62 0.19
N CYS A 56 6.87 -23.39 0.12
CA CYS A 56 6.98 -22.41 1.21
C CYS A 56 5.74 -22.42 2.12
N PRO A 57 5.83 -21.94 3.37
CA PRO A 57 4.64 -21.70 4.17
C PRO A 57 3.91 -20.43 3.69
N ASP A 58 2.60 -20.37 3.93
CA ASP A 58 1.89 -19.10 3.85
C ASP A 58 2.35 -18.18 4.99
N ARG A 59 2.50 -16.90 4.65
CA ARG A 59 2.86 -15.84 5.58
C ARG A 59 1.88 -14.68 5.43
N THR A 60 1.40 -14.16 6.55
CA THR A 60 0.60 -12.94 6.62
C THR A 60 1.37 -11.75 6.03
N LEU A 61 0.67 -10.67 5.67
CA LEU A 61 1.34 -9.45 5.21
C LEU A 61 2.35 -8.93 6.25
N TYR A 62 1.98 -8.98 7.53
CA TYR A 62 2.85 -8.57 8.63
C TYR A 62 4.15 -9.38 8.69
N GLU A 63 4.06 -10.72 8.63
CA GLU A 63 5.24 -11.59 8.64
C GLU A 63 6.10 -11.36 7.39
N ARG A 64 5.48 -11.10 6.23
CA ARG A 64 6.23 -10.79 5.01
C ARG A 64 6.98 -9.46 5.10
N LEU A 65 6.39 -8.45 5.74
CA LEU A 65 7.03 -7.15 5.99
C LEU A 65 8.14 -7.22 7.03
N THR A 66 7.94 -8.00 8.08
CA THR A 66 8.81 -7.98 9.26
C THR A 66 9.77 -9.14 9.32
N GLU A 67 9.65 -10.19 8.51
CA GLU A 67 10.55 -11.36 8.59
C GLU A 67 11.30 -11.65 7.29
N LEU A 68 10.85 -11.12 6.15
CA LEU A 68 11.54 -11.34 4.87
C LEU A 68 12.54 -10.24 4.58
N ASP A 69 13.67 -10.67 4.03
CA ASP A 69 14.64 -9.77 3.43
C ASP A 69 14.14 -9.25 2.08
N ALA A 70 14.42 -7.98 1.82
CA ALA A 70 14.29 -7.40 0.50
C ALA A 70 15.27 -8.05 -0.47
N TRP A 71 14.91 -8.04 -1.75
CA TRP A 71 15.73 -8.67 -2.79
C TRP A 71 17.04 -7.90 -3.04
N GLN A 72 16.98 -6.58 -2.88
CA GLN A 72 18.12 -5.72 -3.13
C GLN A 72 19.13 -5.79 -1.98
N VAL A 73 20.40 -5.85 -2.37
CA VAL A 73 21.54 -5.81 -1.45
C VAL A 73 21.93 -4.35 -1.21
N CYS A 74 21.97 -3.95 0.06
CA CYS A 74 22.41 -2.64 0.52
C CYS A 74 23.74 -2.83 1.28
N ASP A 75 24.80 -2.13 0.91
CA ASP A 75 26.11 -2.22 1.59
C ASP A 75 26.62 -3.68 1.75
N ASN A 76 26.50 -4.48 0.68
CA ASN A 76 26.84 -5.90 0.62
C ASN A 76 26.01 -6.83 1.54
N ASN A 77 24.94 -6.32 2.16
CA ASN A 77 24.04 -7.11 2.99
C ASN A 77 22.60 -7.02 2.50
N LEU A 78 21.85 -8.09 2.71
CA LEU A 78 20.40 -8.03 2.56
C LEU A 78 19.83 -7.22 3.72
N LYS A 79 18.88 -6.33 3.43
CA LYS A 79 18.10 -5.63 4.46
C LYS A 79 16.70 -6.22 4.55
N ARG A 80 16.18 -6.29 5.77
CA ARG A 80 14.78 -6.66 6.00
C ARG A 80 13.85 -5.55 5.49
N TYR A 81 12.67 -5.91 4.97
CA TYR A 81 11.70 -4.90 4.50
C TYR A 81 11.40 -3.87 5.59
N ILE A 82 11.10 -4.34 6.80
CA ILE A 82 10.96 -3.53 8.00
C ILE A 82 11.74 -4.17 9.16
N VAL A 83 12.46 -3.34 9.89
CA VAL A 83 13.11 -3.68 11.16
C VAL A 83 12.40 -2.90 12.26
N PRO A 84 11.63 -3.57 13.16
CA PRO A 84 10.99 -2.89 14.28
C PRO A 84 12.01 -2.09 15.08
N CYS A 85 11.62 -0.89 15.51
CA CYS A 85 12.44 0.07 16.25
C CYS A 85 13.57 0.74 15.46
N ASP A 86 13.87 0.32 14.22
CA ASP A 86 14.99 0.88 13.44
C ASP A 86 14.57 1.24 12.02
N VAL A 87 14.30 2.53 11.84
CA VAL A 87 13.95 3.14 10.55
C VAL A 87 15.09 3.01 9.53
N ASN A 88 16.35 3.15 9.96
CA ASN A 88 17.51 3.15 9.06
C ASN A 88 17.91 1.73 8.63
N ALA A 89 17.57 0.73 9.43
CA ALA A 89 17.72 -0.68 9.05
C ALA A 89 16.55 -1.20 8.19
N SER A 90 15.44 -0.44 8.09
CA SER A 90 14.24 -0.80 7.33
C SER A 90 14.38 -0.43 5.85
N TYR A 91 14.54 -1.43 5.00
CA TYR A 91 14.70 -1.25 3.55
C TYR A 91 13.58 -0.42 2.90
N LEU A 92 12.34 -0.62 3.36
CA LEU A 92 11.20 0.10 2.79
C LEU A 92 11.32 1.60 2.98
N PHE A 93 11.83 2.05 4.13
CA PHE A 93 11.97 3.47 4.41
C PHE A 93 13.11 4.12 3.62
N ASP A 94 14.18 3.36 3.35
CA ASP A 94 15.26 3.78 2.44
C ASP A 94 14.78 3.99 1.00
N LYS A 95 13.65 3.40 0.61
CA LYS A 95 13.08 3.51 -0.74
C LYS A 95 12.16 4.68 -0.96
N ILE A 96 11.71 5.31 0.12
CA ILE A 96 10.84 6.48 0.07
C ILE A 96 11.70 7.70 -0.25
N ASP A 97 11.32 8.47 -1.27
CA ASP A 97 11.95 9.72 -1.71
C ASP A 97 13.45 9.62 -2.03
N ASP A 98 13.77 9.18 -3.24
CA ASP A 98 15.10 9.22 -3.86
C ASP A 98 16.26 8.46 -3.17
N GLY A 99 15.99 7.60 -2.18
CA GLY A 99 16.97 6.64 -1.67
C GLY A 99 17.52 6.93 -0.26
N PRO A 100 18.52 6.16 0.21
CA PRO A 100 19.63 5.62 -0.59
C PRO A 100 19.29 4.41 -1.45
N TYR A 101 19.75 4.43 -2.70
CA TYR A 101 19.49 3.34 -3.63
C TYR A 101 20.42 2.14 -3.41
N CYS A 102 19.86 1.05 -2.91
CA CYS A 102 20.52 -0.25 -2.91
C CYS A 102 20.63 -0.81 -4.35
N GLY A 103 21.75 -1.45 -4.69
CA GLY A 103 22.02 -1.95 -6.04
C GLY A 103 22.63 -3.35 -6.01
N GLU A 104 22.18 -4.22 -6.91
CA GLU A 104 22.74 -5.59 -7.07
C GLU A 104 24.18 -5.58 -7.61
N VAL A 105 24.59 -4.49 -8.28
CA VAL A 105 25.90 -4.30 -8.93
C VAL A 105 26.24 -2.80 -9.00
N PRO A 106 27.53 -2.41 -9.00
CA PRO A 106 27.93 -1.02 -9.20
C PRO A 106 27.28 -0.43 -10.46
N GLY A 107 26.50 0.64 -10.31
CA GLY A 107 25.84 1.34 -11.42
C GLY A 107 24.43 0.89 -11.79
N LYS A 108 23.84 -0.13 -11.12
CA LYS A 108 22.40 -0.41 -11.19
C LYS A 108 21.75 -0.22 -9.83
N THR A 109 21.25 0.99 -9.62
CA THR A 109 20.47 1.38 -8.46
C THR A 109 19.02 0.94 -8.64
N SER A 110 18.39 0.54 -7.55
CA SER A 110 16.96 0.30 -7.54
C SER A 110 16.16 1.60 -7.72
N ALA A 111 14.93 1.52 -8.23
CA ALA A 111 14.09 2.70 -8.47
C ALA A 111 13.51 3.26 -7.16
N PRO A 112 13.25 4.59 -7.09
CA PRO A 112 12.54 5.19 -5.96
C PRO A 112 11.09 4.73 -5.93
N MET A 113 10.51 4.71 -4.73
CA MET A 113 9.09 4.44 -4.54
C MET A 113 8.45 5.58 -3.71
N PRO A 114 7.43 6.28 -4.24
CA PRO A 114 6.85 6.14 -5.57
C PRO A 114 7.77 6.65 -6.69
N SER A 115 7.71 6.04 -7.87
CA SER A 115 8.54 6.46 -9.02
C SER A 115 8.13 7.85 -9.50
N GLY A 116 9.10 8.76 -9.63
CA GLY A 116 8.88 10.11 -10.16
C GLY A 116 8.13 11.07 -9.23
N LYS A 117 7.93 10.72 -7.95
CA LYS A 117 7.24 11.55 -6.96
C LYS A 117 7.90 11.47 -5.59
N VAL A 118 7.79 12.57 -4.85
CA VAL A 118 8.03 12.60 -3.40
C VAL A 118 6.73 12.19 -2.72
N MET A 119 6.83 11.27 -1.78
CA MET A 119 5.76 10.86 -0.90
C MET A 119 5.24 12.04 -0.08
N ASP A 120 3.95 12.02 0.25
CA ASP A 120 3.40 13.00 1.17
C ASP A 120 4.16 12.95 2.53
N PRO A 121 4.64 14.09 3.05
CA PRO A 121 5.40 14.11 4.30
C PRO A 121 4.66 13.52 5.50
N GLY A 122 3.32 13.67 5.55
CA GLY A 122 2.49 13.07 6.59
C GLY A 122 2.45 11.55 6.47
N GLU A 123 2.25 11.01 5.27
CA GLU A 123 2.31 9.55 5.04
C GLU A 123 3.69 8.96 5.36
N ARG A 124 4.76 9.67 5.00
CA ARG A 124 6.14 9.26 5.35
C ARG A 124 6.33 9.22 6.86
N GLU A 125 5.83 10.21 7.58
CA GLU A 125 5.92 10.25 9.04
C GLU A 125 5.09 9.14 9.69
N ILE A 126 3.92 8.78 9.14
CA ILE A 126 3.15 7.62 9.61
C ILE A 126 4.00 6.33 9.52
N VAL A 127 4.72 6.12 8.40
CA VAL A 127 5.62 4.96 8.25
C VAL A 127 6.76 5.01 9.28
N ARG A 128 7.40 6.17 9.42
CA ARG A 128 8.50 6.37 10.36
C ARG A 128 8.05 6.07 11.79
N ALA A 129 6.96 6.68 12.23
CA ALA A 129 6.42 6.54 13.58
C ALA A 129 5.98 5.10 13.87
N TRP A 130 5.34 4.43 12.90
CA TRP A 130 4.95 3.03 13.04
C TRP A 130 6.15 2.10 13.24
N ILE A 131 7.25 2.31 12.51
CA ILE A 131 8.49 1.53 12.69
C ILE A 131 9.09 1.79 14.08
N LEU A 132 9.20 3.07 14.49
CA LEU A 132 9.76 3.47 15.79
C LEU A 132 8.92 2.98 16.98
N ALA A 133 7.63 2.77 16.79
CA ALA A 133 6.74 2.18 17.77
C ALA A 133 6.86 0.65 17.87
N GLY A 134 7.80 0.02 17.16
CA GLY A 134 7.99 -1.41 17.19
C GLY A 134 7.03 -2.17 16.28
N THR A 135 6.54 -1.51 15.23
CA THR A 135 5.61 -2.06 14.24
C THR A 135 4.36 -2.69 14.87
N PRO A 136 3.60 -1.95 15.70
CA PRO A 136 2.44 -2.50 16.36
C PRO A 136 1.41 -2.99 15.32
N ARG A 137 0.77 -4.13 15.61
CA ARG A 137 -0.35 -4.68 14.84
C ARG A 137 -1.54 -4.94 15.75
N VAL A 138 -2.74 -4.90 15.20
CA VAL A 138 -3.98 -5.20 15.94
C VAL A 138 -3.86 -6.59 16.55
N ASN A 139 -4.08 -6.70 17.86
CA ASN A 139 -3.95 -7.94 18.65
C ASN A 139 -2.58 -8.62 18.56
N GLY A 140 -1.52 -7.89 18.22
CA GLY A 140 -0.15 -8.41 18.19
C GLY A 140 0.64 -8.13 19.45
N ASP A 141 1.75 -8.84 19.60
CA ASP A 141 2.73 -8.57 20.65
C ASP A 141 3.34 -7.18 20.49
N VAL A 142 3.53 -6.50 21.61
CA VAL A 142 4.19 -5.20 21.65
C VAL A 142 5.70 -5.41 21.65
N VAL A 143 6.40 -4.81 20.68
CA VAL A 143 7.86 -4.74 20.68
C VAL A 143 8.28 -3.49 21.46
N ASP A 144 8.99 -3.67 22.57
CA ASP A 144 9.54 -2.56 23.33
C ASP A 144 10.83 -2.03 22.66
N CYS A 145 10.76 -0.80 22.17
CA CYS A 145 11.86 -0.13 21.48
C CYS A 145 12.77 0.68 22.42
N GLY A 146 12.55 0.67 23.73
CA GLY A 146 13.44 1.29 24.73
C GLY A 146 13.59 2.82 24.64
N GLY A 147 12.79 3.50 23.82
CA GLY A 147 12.84 4.95 23.60
C GLY A 147 11.46 5.59 23.74
N GLY A 148 11.26 6.37 24.82
CA GLY A 148 10.05 7.15 25.03
C GLY A 148 10.05 8.46 24.24
N ALA A 149 9.11 8.60 23.30
CA ALA A 149 8.43 9.81 22.80
C ALA A 149 7.57 9.36 21.60
N GLY A 150 6.24 9.42 21.61
CA GLY A 150 5.41 10.63 21.65
C GLY A 150 4.92 10.90 20.22
N GLY A 151 3.63 10.81 19.87
CA GLY A 151 2.46 10.69 20.72
C GLY A 151 1.24 10.14 19.98
N SER A 152 0.36 9.51 20.77
CA SER A 152 -1.05 9.40 20.44
C SER A 152 -1.70 10.74 20.80
N GLY A 153 -1.83 11.61 19.80
CA GLY A 153 -2.81 12.70 19.80
C GLY A 153 -3.94 12.30 18.85
N GLY A 154 -5.20 12.26 19.24
CA GLY A 154 -5.77 12.64 20.53
C GLY A 154 -7.21 12.17 20.68
N ALA A 155 -7.67 12.31 21.92
CA ALA A 155 -9.08 12.22 22.28
C ALA A 155 -9.84 13.47 21.84
N GLY A 156 -11.10 13.30 21.42
CA GLY A 156 -12.12 14.35 21.50
C GLY A 156 -13.00 14.51 20.27
N GLY A 157 -13.89 13.55 19.98
CA GLY A 157 -15.05 13.78 19.12
C GLY A 157 -16.13 14.56 19.89
N GLY A 158 -16.52 15.73 19.38
CA GLY A 158 -17.72 16.44 19.85
C GLY A 158 -19.00 15.66 19.51
N PRO A 159 -20.21 16.22 19.76
CA PRO A 159 -21.49 15.50 19.58
C PRO A 159 -21.84 15.05 18.15
N ASN A 160 -20.94 15.21 17.17
CA ASN A 160 -21.15 14.91 15.75
C ASN A 160 -20.10 13.93 15.15
N GLY A 161 -19.34 13.17 15.94
CA GLY A 161 -18.35 12.19 15.43
C GLY A 161 -17.13 12.83 14.74
N GLN A 162 -16.07 12.05 14.48
CA GLN A 162 -14.97 12.47 13.60
C GLN A 162 -15.32 12.23 12.13
N ALA A 163 -14.63 12.89 11.20
CA ALA A 163 -14.80 12.59 9.78
C ALA A 163 -13.97 11.35 9.41
N PRO A 164 -14.49 10.49 8.52
CA PRO A 164 -13.75 9.30 8.10
C PRO A 164 -12.50 9.68 7.31
N GLN A 165 -11.47 8.84 7.36
CA GLN A 165 -10.30 8.93 6.50
C GLN A 165 -10.48 8.03 5.30
N ALA A 166 -10.66 8.61 4.11
CA ALA A 166 -10.71 7.87 2.84
C ALA A 166 -9.31 7.80 2.21
N GLN A 167 -9.04 6.73 1.46
CA GLN A 167 -7.78 6.57 0.74
C GLN A 167 -7.97 5.77 -0.55
N ILE A 168 -7.41 6.27 -1.64
CA ILE A 168 -7.33 5.58 -2.93
C ILE A 168 -6.03 4.77 -2.98
N ASN A 169 -6.17 3.48 -3.27
CA ASN A 169 -5.08 2.50 -3.35
C ASN A 169 -4.74 2.17 -4.82
N HIS A 170 -5.74 2.13 -5.69
CA HIS A 170 -5.59 1.97 -7.13
C HIS A 170 -6.74 2.71 -7.85
N PRO A 171 -6.52 3.33 -9.03
CA PRO A 171 -5.25 3.50 -9.75
C PRO A 171 -4.25 4.42 -9.06
N GLY A 172 -3.06 4.56 -9.65
CA GLY A 172 -2.06 5.51 -9.15
C GLY A 172 -2.34 6.93 -9.63
N ASP A 173 -1.96 7.93 -8.83
CA ASP A 173 -2.06 9.33 -9.24
C ASP A 173 -1.10 9.66 -10.40
N MET A 174 -1.58 10.45 -11.35
CA MET A 174 -0.98 10.82 -12.64
C MET A 174 -0.72 9.65 -13.59
N GLU A 175 -1.37 8.50 -13.38
CA GLU A 175 -1.20 7.33 -14.24
C GLU A 175 -1.81 7.55 -15.64
N MET A 176 -1.16 6.98 -16.66
CA MET A 176 -1.66 6.98 -18.04
C MET A 176 -2.34 5.64 -18.36
N ARG A 177 -3.55 5.68 -18.91
CA ARG A 177 -4.34 4.48 -19.23
C ARG A 177 -5.01 4.58 -20.60
N PRO A 178 -5.23 3.45 -21.30
CA PRO A 178 -5.97 3.45 -22.55
C PRO A 178 -7.46 3.74 -22.32
N ALA A 179 -8.05 4.51 -23.23
CA ALA A 179 -9.47 4.86 -23.19
C ALA A 179 -10.37 3.63 -23.33
N ASN A 180 -11.48 3.66 -22.60
CA ASN A 180 -12.54 2.67 -22.60
C ASN A 180 -12.09 1.24 -22.24
N GLN A 181 -10.95 1.09 -21.56
CA GLN A 181 -10.56 -0.16 -20.90
C GLN A 181 -10.89 -0.10 -19.42
N ASP A 182 -11.26 -1.25 -18.85
CA ASP A 182 -11.57 -1.36 -17.43
C ASP A 182 -10.33 -1.01 -16.59
N ILE A 183 -10.52 -0.05 -15.69
CA ILE A 183 -9.54 0.32 -14.67
C ILE A 183 -10.06 -0.25 -13.34
N PRO A 184 -9.28 -1.07 -12.62
CA PRO A 184 -9.65 -1.43 -11.27
C PRO A 184 -9.54 -0.20 -10.36
N PHE A 185 -10.56 0.07 -9.57
CA PHE A 185 -10.56 1.09 -8.53
C PHE A 185 -10.58 0.37 -7.20
N ILE A 186 -9.62 0.68 -6.33
CA ILE A 186 -9.46 0.07 -5.03
C ILE A 186 -9.20 1.18 -4.04
N GLY A 187 -9.91 1.20 -2.93
CA GLY A 187 -9.70 2.16 -1.85
C GLY A 187 -10.17 1.59 -0.53
N VAL A 188 -9.88 2.35 0.52
CA VAL A 188 -10.28 2.03 1.89
C VAL A 188 -10.83 3.29 2.53
N ALA A 189 -11.65 3.12 3.56
CA ALA A 189 -11.99 4.21 4.44
C ALA A 189 -12.14 3.70 5.87
N THR A 190 -11.63 4.46 6.82
CA THR A 190 -11.67 4.14 8.24
C THR A 190 -12.14 5.34 9.04
N ASP A 191 -12.98 5.11 10.03
CA ASP A 191 -13.43 6.11 10.97
C ASP A 191 -13.09 5.68 12.41
N ALA A 192 -12.85 6.64 13.31
CA ALA A 192 -12.46 6.34 14.68
C ALA A 192 -13.61 5.74 15.52
N GLU A 193 -14.84 6.17 15.23
CA GLU A 193 -16.05 5.72 15.91
C GLU A 193 -16.70 4.52 15.21
N ASP A 194 -16.72 4.50 13.87
CA ASP A 194 -17.38 3.46 13.08
C ASP A 194 -16.46 2.30 12.64
N GLY A 195 -15.14 2.46 12.72
CA GLY A 195 -14.17 1.48 12.22
C GLY A 195 -14.08 1.47 10.69
N ASP A 196 -13.92 0.29 10.09
CA ASP A 196 -13.78 0.16 8.63
C ASP A 196 -15.11 0.43 7.91
N LEU A 197 -15.11 1.40 6.99
CA LEU A 197 -16.27 1.73 6.15
C LEU A 197 -16.20 1.00 4.81
N GLY A 198 -17.35 0.55 4.31
CA GLY A 198 -17.44 -0.21 3.06
C GLY A 198 -18.76 -0.02 2.31
N GLY A 199 -18.89 -0.68 1.16
CA GLY A 199 -20.12 -0.68 0.36
C GLY A 199 -20.57 0.73 -0.03
N GLY A 200 -21.85 1.05 0.21
CA GLY A 200 -22.46 2.33 -0.19
C GLY A 200 -21.94 3.56 0.55
N SER A 201 -21.15 3.38 1.62
CA SER A 201 -20.46 4.49 2.31
C SER A 201 -19.31 5.06 1.48
N LEU A 202 -18.81 4.34 0.47
CA LEU A 202 -17.72 4.79 -0.40
C LEU A 202 -18.29 5.07 -1.79
N VAL A 203 -18.20 6.32 -2.25
CA VAL A 203 -18.63 6.75 -3.58
C VAL A 203 -17.43 7.28 -4.36
N TRP A 204 -17.26 6.79 -5.58
CA TRP A 204 -16.20 7.20 -6.48
C TRP A 204 -16.76 8.06 -7.60
N THR A 205 -16.11 9.19 -7.85
CA THR A 205 -16.50 10.12 -8.91
C THR A 205 -15.32 10.47 -9.80
N SER A 206 -15.64 10.85 -11.03
CA SER A 206 -14.75 11.51 -11.96
C SER A 206 -15.34 12.85 -12.36
N ASN A 207 -14.51 13.88 -12.44
CA ASN A 207 -14.90 15.19 -13.00
C ASN A 207 -15.47 15.12 -14.44
N VAL A 208 -15.17 14.07 -15.20
CA VAL A 208 -15.65 13.89 -16.58
C VAL A 208 -16.88 12.97 -16.64
N SER A 209 -16.85 11.86 -15.90
CA SER A 209 -17.86 10.79 -16.02
C SER A 209 -18.93 10.82 -14.92
N GLY A 210 -18.82 11.69 -13.92
CA GLY A 210 -19.70 11.69 -12.75
C GLY A 210 -19.41 10.51 -11.83
N VAL A 211 -20.44 9.88 -11.26
CA VAL A 211 -20.27 8.70 -10.40
C VAL A 211 -19.82 7.51 -11.25
N ILE A 212 -18.65 6.93 -10.91
CA ILE A 212 -18.04 5.81 -11.64
C ILE A 212 -18.17 4.48 -10.89
N GLY A 213 -18.45 4.51 -9.59
CA GLY A 213 -18.67 3.30 -8.81
C GLY A 213 -18.82 3.56 -7.31
N THR A 214 -18.99 2.47 -6.56
CA THR A 214 -19.15 2.47 -5.10
C THR A 214 -18.41 1.31 -4.47
N GLY A 215 -18.03 1.43 -3.20
CA GLY A 215 -17.41 0.38 -2.41
C GLY A 215 -15.88 0.40 -2.43
N LEU A 216 -15.31 -0.62 -1.77
CA LEU A 216 -13.86 -0.77 -1.58
C LEU A 216 -13.13 -1.17 -2.87
N GLN A 217 -13.82 -1.86 -3.78
CA GLN A 217 -13.26 -2.30 -5.06
C GLN A 217 -14.33 -2.45 -6.14
N PHE A 218 -14.05 -1.94 -7.35
CA PHE A 218 -14.84 -2.17 -8.56
C PHE A 218 -13.99 -1.93 -9.81
N ASN A 219 -14.50 -2.26 -11.00
CA ASN A 219 -13.87 -1.90 -12.27
C ASN A 219 -14.76 -0.91 -13.02
N ALA A 220 -14.16 0.10 -13.65
CA ALA A 220 -14.90 0.99 -14.55
C ALA A 220 -14.01 1.46 -15.72
N PRO A 221 -14.56 1.54 -16.94
CA PRO A 221 -13.87 2.18 -18.06
C PRO A 221 -14.05 3.70 -17.99
N LEU A 222 -13.04 4.45 -18.44
CA LEU A 222 -13.09 5.91 -18.57
C LEU A 222 -12.90 6.33 -20.04
N PRO A 223 -13.65 7.35 -20.53
CA PRO A 223 -13.39 7.94 -21.85
C PRO A 223 -12.04 8.65 -21.89
N ALA A 224 -11.53 8.97 -23.08
CA ALA A 224 -10.30 9.74 -23.23
C ALA A 224 -10.43 11.14 -22.60
N GLY A 225 -9.39 11.59 -21.88
CA GLY A 225 -9.38 12.86 -21.18
C GLY A 225 -8.48 12.87 -19.94
N THR A 226 -8.41 14.02 -19.27
CA THR A 226 -7.79 14.13 -17.94
C THR A 226 -8.88 14.02 -16.88
N HIS A 227 -8.81 12.97 -16.08
CA HIS A 227 -9.79 12.67 -15.03
C HIS A 227 -9.21 13.00 -13.66
N VAL A 228 -9.92 13.75 -12.85
CA VAL A 228 -9.72 13.81 -11.40
C VAL A 228 -10.73 12.83 -10.80
N ILE A 229 -10.20 11.79 -10.17
CA ILE A 229 -10.96 10.76 -9.47
C ILE A 229 -11.02 11.13 -8.00
N THR A 230 -12.21 11.12 -7.41
CA THR A 230 -12.43 11.41 -6.00
C THR A 230 -13.19 10.26 -5.36
N LEU A 231 -12.60 9.66 -4.31
CA LEU A 231 -13.26 8.76 -3.38
C LEU A 231 -13.82 9.59 -2.24
N THR A 232 -15.11 9.46 -1.97
CA THR A 232 -15.79 10.06 -0.81
C THR A 232 -16.27 8.94 0.11
N ALA A 233 -15.83 8.95 1.36
CA ALA A 233 -16.36 8.12 2.44
C ALA A 233 -17.38 8.90 3.25
N THR A 234 -18.48 8.26 3.65
CA THR A 234 -19.51 8.82 4.53
C THR A 234 -19.74 7.87 5.71
N ASP A 235 -19.62 8.39 6.92
CA ASP A 235 -19.80 7.65 8.17
C ASP A 235 -21.29 7.54 8.58
N SER A 236 -21.56 6.96 9.75
CA SER A 236 -22.92 6.81 10.27
C SER A 236 -23.54 8.15 10.70
N ASP A 237 -22.73 9.10 11.15
CA ASP A 237 -23.07 10.46 11.59
C ASP A 237 -23.21 11.49 10.45
N LYS A 238 -22.97 11.06 9.20
CA LYS A 238 -23.00 11.87 7.95
C LYS A 238 -21.83 12.83 7.77
N ASN A 239 -20.73 12.65 8.50
CA ASN A 239 -19.48 13.30 8.12
C ASN A 239 -18.90 12.65 6.87
N THR A 240 -18.05 13.40 6.17
CA THR A 240 -17.41 12.93 4.94
C THR A 240 -15.92 13.19 4.96
N GLY A 241 -15.18 12.24 4.39
CA GLY A 241 -13.76 12.36 4.10
C GLY A 241 -13.48 11.95 2.67
N THR A 242 -12.46 12.53 2.07
CA THR A 242 -12.17 12.35 0.65
C THR A 242 -10.69 12.13 0.38
N ASP A 243 -10.40 11.34 -0.65
CA ASP A 243 -9.09 11.28 -1.29
C ASP A 243 -9.26 11.42 -2.81
N SER A 244 -8.25 11.94 -3.49
CA SER A 244 -8.32 12.21 -4.92
C SER A 244 -7.01 11.98 -5.66
N LEU A 245 -7.13 11.59 -6.92
CA LEU A 245 -6.01 11.42 -7.84
C LEU A 245 -6.35 11.91 -9.24
N THR A 246 -5.34 12.10 -10.07
CA THR A 246 -5.45 12.46 -11.49
C THR A 246 -5.09 11.26 -12.36
N LEU A 247 -5.81 11.05 -13.47
CA LEU A 247 -5.50 10.07 -14.51
C LEU A 247 -5.48 10.74 -15.89
N TYR A 248 -4.59 10.26 -16.76
CA TYR A 248 -4.54 10.65 -18.16
C TYR A 248 -5.01 9.48 -19.05
N ILE A 249 -6.19 9.61 -19.63
CA ILE A 249 -6.82 8.58 -20.44
C ILE A 249 -6.65 8.91 -21.92
N GLN A 250 -6.09 8.00 -22.71
CA GLN A 250 -5.74 8.21 -24.14
C GLN A 250 -6.29 7.13 -25.06
#